data_AF-A0A2V8WUJ1-F1
#
_entry.id   AF-A0A2V8WUJ1-F1
#
_cell.length_a   1.000
_cell.length_b   1.000
_cell.length_c   1.000
_cell.angle_alpha   90.00
_cell.angle_beta   90.00
_cell.angle_gamma   90.00
#
_symmetry.space_group_name_H-M   'P 1'
#
loop_
_entity.id
_entity.type
_entity.pdbx_description
1 polymer ?
#
loop_
_entity_poly.entity_id
_entity_poly.type
_entity_poly.pdbx_seq_one_letter_code
_entity_poly.pdbx_strand_id
1 'polypeptide(L)'
;MRRGRGNEMRIMARLGMLIVAGTLWMQDAAGAQEMQMPKQEHTMRGGMSDIKAEYPRLGRAQERGHGQLVTLEQAQKIASESNPTLRQAEAEIRATKARQQQAGLYPNPTVGYTGDEIRGGAGGSGKQGFFVQQTIVTGGKLGLSREVFGKEVKLAELEAEEQKIRVQSAVKIAFLRVLAAQELLDARRDMAKIAQDAAETDRRLMNTGQADESEVLEAEVEAQRMRMSARMQENTLREEWRSLAAVIGQPEMPMATVAGDLEKDWPELNEEQVVEAISKESPAVRIAEAAEGRAQSVLMQARRGAIPDVQWRGGLEYNHETLGSVPYAKGWEGIAEVAVEIPFFNRNQGNVAAARADIERAGQEKKRIALTLRERAASAVDQYANARLMATEYREEMLPRAKKAYGLMVDKYGQMLASHLRVLDVQRKLFELQIEYIAALESVWTNGLALQGYLLTDGLEAPARPGEVDRPVRETNVPMPERTMSPREPVRNP
;
A
#
# COMPACT_ATOMS: atom_id res chain seq x y z
N MET A 1 16.07 40.12 56.38
CA MET A 1 14.91 40.98 56.01
C MET A 1 13.70 40.08 55.78
N ARG A 2 12.79 39.99 56.77
CA ARG A 2 11.34 40.36 56.73
C ARG A 2 10.51 39.57 55.70
N ARG A 3 9.71 38.56 56.13
CA ARG A 3 8.29 38.58 56.63
C ARG A 3 7.26 38.73 55.48
N GLY A 4 6.11 38.06 55.42
CA GLY A 4 5.36 37.18 56.34
C GLY A 4 4.43 36.24 55.51
N ARG A 5 3.87 35.13 56.00
CA ARG A 5 3.16 34.75 57.23
C ARG A 5 1.66 35.12 57.23
N GLY A 6 0.81 34.08 57.30
CA GLY A 6 -0.58 34.09 57.79
C GLY A 6 -1.54 33.21 56.95
N ASN A 7 -2.45 32.39 57.48
CA ASN A 7 -2.65 31.90 58.85
C ASN A 7 -3.64 30.70 58.86
N GLU A 8 -3.34 29.77 59.76
CA GLU A 8 -4.09 28.69 60.44
C GLU A 8 -5.61 28.44 60.27
N MET A 9 -5.90 27.16 60.03
CA MET A 9 -6.83 26.23 60.71
C MET A 9 -7.61 26.71 61.95
N ARG A 10 -8.90 26.31 62.06
CA ARG A 10 -9.46 25.75 63.30
C ARG A 10 -10.77 24.96 63.12
N ILE A 11 -10.83 23.84 63.84
CA ILE A 11 -11.91 22.84 64.02
C ILE A 11 -12.59 23.10 65.39
N MET A 12 -13.76 22.49 65.62
CA MET A 12 -14.53 22.28 66.88
C MET A 12 -15.62 23.34 67.15
N ALA A 13 -16.81 23.05 67.71
CA ALA A 13 -17.44 21.83 68.21
C ALA A 13 -18.97 22.07 68.39
N ARG A 14 -19.69 20.96 68.60
CA ARG A 14 -21.11 20.84 68.98
C ARG A 14 -21.46 21.48 70.33
N LEU A 15 -22.70 21.97 70.47
CA LEU A 15 -23.63 21.90 71.63
C LEU A 15 -24.98 22.46 71.09
N GLY A 16 -26.19 21.94 71.32
CA GLY A 16 -26.72 21.11 72.39
C GLY A 16 -27.66 21.95 73.28
N MET A 17 -28.98 21.63 73.22
CA MET A 17 -30.04 21.80 74.25
C MET A 17 -31.08 22.95 74.25
N LEU A 18 -32.35 22.47 74.40
CA LEU A 18 -33.50 22.92 75.22
C LEU A 18 -34.28 24.17 74.78
N ILE A 19 -35.50 24.04 74.24
CA ILE A 19 -36.83 23.82 74.88
C ILE A 19 -37.18 24.88 75.94
N VAL A 20 -38.16 25.75 75.64
CA VAL A 20 -39.20 26.22 76.58
C VAL A 20 -40.51 26.46 75.80
N ALA A 21 -41.60 25.95 76.36
CA ALA A 21 -42.97 26.00 75.90
C ALA A 21 -43.67 27.34 76.26
N GLY A 22 -44.76 27.65 75.55
CA GLY A 22 -45.65 28.77 75.88
C GLY A 22 -46.96 28.72 75.09
N THR A 23 -47.94 27.99 75.62
CA THR A 23 -49.35 27.96 75.23
C THR A 23 -50.07 29.27 75.57
N LEU A 24 -50.97 29.75 74.69
CA LEU A 24 -52.32 30.21 75.08
C LEU A 24 -53.30 30.27 73.89
N TRP A 25 -54.56 30.05 74.21
CA TRP A 25 -55.74 29.77 73.37
C TRP A 25 -56.39 31.04 72.75
N MET A 26 -57.13 30.91 71.64
CA MET A 26 -58.62 30.87 71.61
C MET A 26 -59.20 31.01 70.18
N GLN A 27 -60.03 30.02 69.81
CA GLN A 27 -61.25 29.98 68.97
C GLN A 27 -61.46 30.97 67.79
N ASP A 28 -61.75 30.43 66.60
CA ASP A 28 -63.14 30.45 66.09
C ASP A 28 -63.41 29.42 64.99
N ALA A 29 -64.67 28.98 64.92
CA ALA A 29 -65.17 27.85 64.16
C ALA A 29 -65.83 28.24 62.82
N ALA A 30 -65.66 27.42 61.78
CA ALA A 30 -66.64 27.23 60.70
C ALA A 30 -66.31 25.95 59.91
N GLY A 31 -67.34 25.15 59.63
CA GLY A 31 -67.21 23.76 59.23
C GLY A 31 -67.07 23.50 57.72
N ALA A 32 -66.65 22.27 57.42
CA ALA A 32 -66.94 21.54 56.20
C ALA A 32 -66.61 20.05 56.46
N GLN A 33 -67.65 19.22 56.60
CA GLN A 33 -67.52 17.77 56.49
C GLN A 33 -67.40 17.42 55.00
N GLU A 34 -66.17 17.20 54.53
CA GLU A 34 -65.92 16.49 53.27
C GLU A 34 -65.59 15.03 53.58
N MET A 35 -66.41 14.14 53.04
CA MET A 35 -66.21 12.69 53.10
C MET A 35 -64.90 12.33 52.39
N GLN A 36 -63.93 11.80 53.14
CA GLN A 36 -62.74 11.16 52.58
C GLN A 36 -63.14 9.84 51.92
N MET A 37 -63.22 9.83 50.59
CA MET A 37 -62.98 8.61 49.82
C MET A 37 -61.47 8.34 49.77
N PRO A 38 -61.02 7.09 49.94
CA PRO A 38 -59.61 6.78 49.78
C PRO A 38 -59.24 6.96 48.30
N LYS A 39 -58.35 7.91 48.01
CA LYS A 39 -57.59 7.92 46.76
C LYS A 39 -56.74 6.64 46.76
N GLN A 40 -57.18 5.64 46.02
CA GLN A 40 -56.28 4.59 45.57
C GLN A 40 -55.26 5.24 44.64
N GLU A 41 -54.11 5.58 45.18
CA GLU A 41 -52.89 5.77 44.40
C GLU A 41 -52.56 4.41 43.75
N HIS A 42 -52.98 4.24 42.50
CA HIS A 42 -52.35 3.28 41.61
C HIS A 42 -50.90 3.71 41.40
N THR A 43 -50.03 3.33 42.34
CA THR A 43 -48.58 3.30 42.15
C THR A 43 -48.29 2.16 41.16
N MET A 44 -48.44 2.44 39.87
CA MET A 44 -47.79 1.68 38.80
C MET A 44 -46.28 1.96 38.89
N ARG A 45 -45.62 1.40 39.91
CA ARG A 45 -44.17 1.46 40.09
C ARG A 45 -43.53 0.24 39.41
N GLY A 46 -43.81 0.06 38.12
CA GLY A 46 -42.94 -0.71 37.25
C GLY A 46 -41.80 0.20 36.83
N GLY A 47 -40.71 0.24 37.60
CA GLY A 47 -39.52 0.98 37.19
C GLY A 47 -39.04 0.42 35.86
N MET A 48 -39.23 1.16 34.77
CA MET A 48 -38.56 0.86 33.50
C MET A 48 -37.07 0.84 33.78
N SER A 49 -36.40 -0.20 33.30
CA SER A 49 -34.94 -0.34 33.41
C SER A 49 -34.26 0.94 32.92
N ASP A 50 -33.31 1.48 33.69
CA ASP A 50 -32.42 2.56 33.24
C ASP A 50 -31.65 2.10 31.99
N ILE A 51 -32.21 2.34 30.80
CA ILE A 51 -31.54 2.03 29.54
C ILE A 51 -30.38 3.02 29.42
N LYS A 52 -29.16 2.54 29.61
CA LYS A 52 -27.95 3.34 29.37
C LYS A 52 -27.72 3.45 27.87
N ALA A 53 -27.54 4.68 27.39
CA ALA A 53 -27.20 4.94 25.99
C ALA A 53 -25.88 4.26 25.61
N GLU A 54 -25.92 3.38 24.61
CA GLU A 54 -24.74 2.74 24.03
C GLU A 54 -24.33 3.49 22.76
N TYR A 55 -23.15 4.09 22.77
CA TYR A 55 -22.62 4.86 21.64
C TYR A 55 -21.62 4.02 20.84
N PRO A 56 -21.57 4.18 19.50
CA PRO A 56 -20.54 3.56 18.69
C PRO A 56 -19.16 4.09 19.11
N ARG A 57 -18.18 3.19 19.13
CA ARG A 57 -16.77 3.48 19.45
C ARG A 57 -15.87 2.60 18.58
N LEU A 58 -14.79 3.18 18.09
CA LEU A 58 -13.74 2.47 17.37
C LEU A 58 -12.79 1.76 18.34
N GLY A 59 -12.04 0.77 17.85
CA GLY A 59 -10.99 0.07 18.59
C GLY A 59 -11.48 -1.11 19.43
N ARG A 60 -12.77 -1.45 19.39
CA ARG A 60 -13.33 -2.54 20.23
C ARG A 60 -12.76 -3.92 19.91
N ALA A 61 -12.41 -4.17 18.64
CA ALA A 61 -11.72 -5.40 18.25
C ALA A 61 -10.38 -5.57 18.99
N GLN A 62 -9.66 -4.48 19.24
CA GLN A 62 -8.34 -4.47 19.88
C GLN A 62 -8.46 -4.73 21.40
N GLU A 63 -9.52 -4.24 22.04
CA GLU A 63 -9.82 -4.51 23.46
C GLU A 63 -10.22 -5.98 23.70
N ARG A 64 -10.92 -6.59 22.74
CA ARG A 64 -11.37 -7.99 22.81
C ARG A 64 -10.31 -9.00 22.35
N GLY A 65 -9.20 -8.53 21.78
CA GLY A 65 -8.14 -9.38 21.24
C GLY A 65 -7.46 -10.18 22.35
N HIS A 66 -7.65 -11.50 22.38
CA HIS A 66 -7.01 -12.41 23.34
C HIS A 66 -5.57 -12.83 22.94
N GLY A 67 -4.95 -12.15 21.95
CA GLY A 67 -3.62 -12.46 21.41
C GLY A 67 -2.77 -11.21 21.16
N GLN A 68 -1.52 -11.40 20.73
CA GLN A 68 -0.63 -10.28 20.40
C GLN A 68 -1.16 -9.54 19.17
N LEU A 69 -1.44 -8.25 19.33
CA LEU A 69 -1.89 -7.39 18.22
C LEU A 69 -0.77 -7.22 17.20
N VAL A 70 -1.12 -7.27 15.92
CA VAL A 70 -0.17 -6.99 14.83
C VAL A 70 -0.13 -5.49 14.59
N THR A 71 1.07 -4.90 14.71
CA THR A 71 1.26 -3.47 14.41
C THR A 71 1.73 -3.25 12.97
N LEU A 72 1.57 -2.04 12.48
CA LEU A 72 2.01 -1.66 11.13
C LEU A 72 3.53 -1.84 10.97
N GLU A 73 4.31 -1.44 11.96
CA GLU A 73 5.77 -1.55 11.95
C GLU A 73 6.20 -3.03 11.87
N GLN A 74 5.49 -3.90 12.60
CA GLN A 74 5.75 -5.33 12.55
C GLN A 74 5.44 -5.91 11.16
N ALA A 75 4.30 -5.55 10.57
CA ALA A 75 3.92 -5.99 9.23
C ALA A 75 4.93 -5.51 8.16
N GLN A 76 5.38 -4.26 8.24
CA GLN A 76 6.40 -3.71 7.35
C GLN A 76 7.75 -4.38 7.51
N LYS A 77 8.15 -4.70 8.74
CA LYS A 77 9.39 -5.44 9.02
C LYS A 77 9.33 -6.83 8.39
N ILE A 78 8.26 -7.57 8.62
CA ILE A 78 8.06 -8.90 8.03
C ILE A 78 8.13 -8.83 6.51
N ALA A 79 7.44 -7.86 5.90
CA ALA A 79 7.48 -7.65 4.45
C ALA A 79 8.89 -7.35 3.93
N SER A 80 9.68 -6.54 4.64
CA SER A 80 11.05 -6.23 4.24
C SER A 80 11.97 -7.45 4.23
N GLU A 81 11.67 -8.46 5.05
CA GLU A 81 12.47 -9.68 5.18
C GLU A 81 11.98 -10.81 4.25
N SER A 82 10.66 -10.88 4.02
CA SER A 82 9.97 -12.03 3.43
C SER A 82 9.34 -11.78 2.06
N ASN A 83 9.12 -10.52 1.65
CA ASN A 83 8.49 -10.25 0.35
C ASN A 83 9.43 -10.67 -0.81
N PRO A 84 8.97 -11.54 -1.74
CA PRO A 84 9.83 -12.09 -2.78
C PRO A 84 10.25 -11.06 -3.83
N THR A 85 9.48 -9.99 -4.04
CA THR A 85 9.80 -8.96 -5.04
C THR A 85 11.03 -8.14 -4.63
N LEU A 86 11.25 -7.94 -3.33
CA LEU A 86 12.47 -7.31 -2.81
C LEU A 86 13.70 -8.18 -3.06
N ARG A 87 13.58 -9.51 -2.86
CA ARG A 87 14.65 -10.47 -3.17
C ARG A 87 14.96 -10.54 -4.67
N GLN A 88 13.94 -10.41 -5.52
CA GLN A 88 14.13 -10.31 -6.97
C GLN A 88 14.92 -9.04 -7.34
N ALA A 89 14.57 -7.89 -6.76
CA ALA A 89 15.28 -6.64 -6.99
C ALA A 89 16.76 -6.72 -6.53
N GLU A 90 17.02 -7.30 -5.35
CA GLU A 90 18.39 -7.56 -4.88
C GLU A 90 19.17 -8.49 -5.82
N ALA A 91 18.52 -9.52 -6.36
CA ALA A 91 19.14 -10.44 -7.31
C ALA A 91 19.48 -9.75 -8.64
N GLU A 92 18.63 -8.85 -9.13
CA GLU A 92 18.90 -8.09 -10.35
C GLU A 92 20.06 -7.11 -10.16
N ILE A 93 20.20 -6.47 -8.99
CA ILE A 93 21.38 -5.65 -8.67
C ILE A 93 22.65 -6.50 -8.71
N ARG A 94 22.64 -7.71 -8.14
CA ARG A 94 23.81 -8.61 -8.20
C ARG A 94 24.13 -9.03 -9.64
N ALA A 95 23.10 -9.37 -10.42
CA ALA A 95 23.25 -9.77 -11.82
C ALA A 95 23.83 -8.63 -12.67
N THR A 96 23.31 -7.41 -12.56
CA THR A 96 23.82 -6.23 -13.28
C THR A 96 25.24 -5.87 -12.87
N LYS A 97 25.60 -5.98 -11.58
CA LYS A 97 26.98 -5.79 -11.12
C LYS A 97 27.94 -6.81 -11.72
N ALA A 98 27.53 -8.08 -11.81
CA ALA A 98 28.31 -9.11 -12.48
C ALA A 98 28.47 -8.83 -13.99
N ARG A 99 27.41 -8.39 -14.67
CA ARG A 99 27.49 -7.96 -16.09
C ARG A 99 28.44 -6.76 -16.27
N GLN A 100 28.40 -5.79 -15.36
CA GLN A 100 29.33 -4.66 -15.36
C GLN A 100 30.78 -5.11 -15.21
N GLN A 101 31.06 -6.04 -14.30
CA GLN A 101 32.39 -6.62 -14.15
C GLN A 101 32.82 -7.34 -15.44
N GLN A 102 31.96 -8.21 -15.98
CA GLN A 102 32.23 -8.98 -17.19
C GLN A 102 32.52 -8.07 -18.40
N ALA A 103 31.80 -6.97 -18.54
CA ALA A 103 32.00 -6.00 -19.62
C ALA A 103 33.36 -5.26 -19.56
N GLY A 104 33.99 -5.24 -18.39
CA GLY A 104 35.32 -4.65 -18.20
C GLY A 104 36.48 -5.65 -18.31
N LEU A 105 36.20 -6.96 -18.46
CA LEU A 105 37.25 -7.98 -18.54
C LEU A 105 37.94 -7.93 -19.90
N TYR A 106 39.25 -8.18 -19.88
CA TYR A 106 40.04 -8.28 -21.09
C TYR A 106 39.72 -9.60 -21.83
N PRO A 107 39.66 -9.61 -23.17
CA PRO A 107 39.45 -10.84 -23.92
C PRO A 107 40.54 -11.88 -23.61
N ASN A 108 40.15 -13.14 -23.47
CA ASN A 108 41.09 -14.23 -23.26
C ASN A 108 41.97 -14.46 -24.50
N PRO A 109 43.22 -14.93 -24.32
CA PRO A 109 44.02 -15.41 -25.44
C PRO A 109 43.44 -16.70 -26.02
N THR A 110 43.61 -16.88 -27.33
CA THR A 110 43.31 -18.12 -28.03
C THR A 110 44.61 -18.87 -28.26
N VAL A 111 44.70 -20.10 -27.75
CA VAL A 111 45.82 -21.01 -28.06
C VAL A 111 45.32 -22.05 -29.05
N GLY A 112 46.05 -22.26 -30.13
CA GLY A 112 45.65 -23.17 -31.19
C GLY A 112 46.82 -23.98 -31.74
N TYR A 113 46.49 -25.13 -32.31
CA TYR A 113 47.39 -25.88 -33.18
C TYR A 113 47.19 -25.40 -34.62
N THR A 114 48.27 -25.26 -35.37
CA THR A 114 48.26 -24.93 -36.79
C THR A 114 49.02 -25.99 -37.57
N GLY A 115 48.48 -26.36 -38.72
CA GLY A 115 49.14 -27.26 -39.64
C GLY A 115 48.95 -26.73 -41.06
N ASP A 116 50.06 -26.49 -41.75
CA ASP A 116 50.07 -26.04 -43.14
C ASP A 116 50.71 -27.11 -44.03
N GLU A 117 50.30 -27.18 -45.29
CA GLU A 117 50.82 -28.13 -46.29
C GLU A 117 50.78 -29.60 -45.85
N ILE A 118 49.77 -30.00 -45.05
CA ILE A 118 49.59 -31.37 -44.57
C ILE A 118 49.31 -32.30 -45.76
N ARG A 119 50.32 -33.06 -46.21
CA ARG A 119 50.21 -33.98 -47.35
C ARG A 119 50.28 -35.44 -46.92
N GLY A 120 49.43 -36.29 -47.51
CA GLY A 120 49.51 -37.75 -47.34
C GLY A 120 50.54 -38.38 -48.29
N GLY A 121 51.52 -39.12 -47.76
CA GLY A 121 52.55 -39.84 -48.53
C GLY A 121 53.88 -40.03 -47.77
N ALA A 122 54.82 -40.79 -48.34
CA ALA A 122 56.07 -41.22 -47.70
C ALA A 122 57.08 -40.09 -47.36
N GLY A 123 56.78 -38.85 -47.74
CA GLY A 123 57.67 -37.69 -47.54
C GLY A 123 57.36 -36.82 -46.33
N GLY A 124 56.27 -37.09 -45.59
CA GLY A 124 55.93 -36.36 -44.35
C GLY A 124 56.13 -34.85 -44.42
N SER A 125 55.70 -34.20 -45.50
CA SER A 125 55.90 -32.77 -45.73
C SER A 125 54.82 -31.94 -45.03
N GLY A 126 55.20 -30.76 -44.56
CA GLY A 126 54.29 -29.76 -44.01
C GLY A 126 54.80 -29.10 -42.75
N LYS A 127 54.13 -28.02 -42.37
CA LYS A 127 54.42 -27.26 -41.16
C LYS A 127 53.43 -27.64 -40.07
N GLN A 128 53.92 -27.90 -38.87
CA GLN A 128 53.07 -28.22 -37.72
C GLN A 128 53.51 -27.42 -36.52
N GLY A 129 52.58 -26.76 -35.84
CA GLY A 129 52.95 -25.82 -34.81
C GLY A 129 51.82 -25.45 -33.87
N PHE A 130 52.15 -24.58 -32.93
CA PHE A 130 51.20 -23.98 -32.02
C PHE A 130 51.30 -22.46 -32.10
N PHE A 131 50.18 -21.78 -31.92
CA PHE A 131 50.12 -20.34 -31.86
C PHE A 131 49.32 -19.87 -30.65
N VAL A 132 49.66 -18.68 -30.19
CA VAL A 132 48.88 -17.89 -29.25
C VAL A 132 48.43 -16.63 -29.99
N GLN A 133 47.14 -16.34 -29.92
CA GLN A 133 46.53 -15.15 -30.50
C GLN A 133 45.87 -14.34 -29.39
N GLN A 134 46.13 -13.04 -29.36
CA GLN A 134 45.53 -12.11 -28.41
C GLN A 134 44.97 -10.91 -29.16
N THR A 135 43.71 -10.58 -28.90
CA THR A 135 43.11 -9.32 -29.32
C THR A 135 43.45 -8.23 -28.31
N ILE A 136 44.12 -7.20 -28.78
CA ILE A 136 44.41 -5.97 -28.02
C ILE A 136 43.27 -4.99 -28.29
N VAL A 137 42.37 -4.86 -27.33
CA VAL A 137 41.24 -3.93 -27.41
C VAL A 137 41.76 -2.50 -27.29
N THR A 138 41.53 -1.68 -28.32
CA THR A 138 42.00 -0.28 -28.37
C THR A 138 40.85 0.71 -28.12
N GLY A 139 41.16 2.01 -28.10
CA GLY A 139 40.14 3.06 -28.08
C GLY A 139 39.34 3.19 -26.79
N GLY A 140 39.79 2.55 -25.69
CA GLY A 140 39.12 2.61 -24.39
C GLY A 140 37.76 1.90 -24.34
N LYS A 141 37.47 1.02 -25.31
CA LYS A 141 36.15 0.37 -25.47
C LYS A 141 35.69 -0.41 -24.24
N LEU A 142 36.60 -1.10 -23.55
CA LEU A 142 36.28 -1.84 -22.31
C LEU A 142 35.82 -0.91 -21.19
N GLY A 143 36.44 0.27 -21.07
CA GLY A 143 36.04 1.29 -20.09
C GLY A 143 34.64 1.82 -20.38
N LEU A 144 34.36 2.15 -21.64
CA LEU A 144 33.03 2.60 -22.07
C LEU A 144 31.96 1.52 -21.93
N SER A 145 32.30 0.26 -22.23
CA SER A 145 31.38 -0.86 -22.00
C SER A 145 31.06 -0.99 -20.51
N ARG A 146 32.08 -0.95 -19.65
CA ARG A 146 31.90 -0.97 -18.19
C ARG A 146 31.08 0.23 -17.70
N GLU A 147 31.19 1.39 -18.34
CA GLU A 147 30.40 2.57 -18.02
C GLU A 147 28.91 2.38 -18.35
N VAL A 148 28.58 1.86 -19.54
CA VAL A 148 27.20 1.54 -19.94
C VAL A 148 26.54 0.60 -18.94
N PHE A 149 27.20 -0.51 -18.61
CA PHE A 149 26.68 -1.44 -17.60
C PHE A 149 26.69 -0.83 -16.20
N GLY A 150 27.55 0.16 -15.91
CA GLY A 150 27.49 0.94 -14.68
C GLY A 150 26.22 1.78 -14.58
N LYS A 151 25.75 2.35 -15.70
CA LYS A 151 24.44 3.03 -15.75
C LYS A 151 23.29 2.03 -15.59
N GLU A 152 23.43 0.80 -16.09
CA GLU A 152 22.45 -0.27 -15.85
C GLU A 152 22.39 -0.71 -14.38
N VAL A 153 23.52 -0.81 -13.68
CA VAL A 153 23.53 -1.03 -12.23
C VAL A 153 22.79 0.09 -11.51
N LYS A 154 23.02 1.35 -11.90
CA LYS A 154 22.33 2.49 -11.27
C LYS A 154 20.82 2.45 -11.52
N LEU A 155 20.38 2.03 -12.70
CA LEU A 155 18.96 1.79 -13.00
C LEU A 155 18.38 0.71 -12.09
N ALA A 156 19.02 -0.45 -11.99
CA ALA A 156 18.56 -1.55 -11.13
C ALA A 156 18.49 -1.14 -9.65
N GLU A 157 19.39 -0.28 -9.18
CA GLU A 157 19.34 0.29 -7.82
C GLU A 157 18.12 1.21 -7.62
N LEU A 158 17.79 2.05 -8.61
CA LEU A 158 16.60 2.92 -8.56
C LEU A 158 15.31 2.12 -8.64
N GLU A 159 15.25 1.10 -9.49
CA GLU A 159 14.12 0.17 -9.60
C GLU A 159 13.90 -0.61 -8.28
N ALA A 160 14.99 -0.99 -7.58
CA ALA A 160 14.90 -1.60 -6.27
C ALA A 160 14.40 -0.62 -5.19
N GLU A 161 14.80 0.64 -5.25
CA GLU A 161 14.28 1.71 -4.37
C GLU A 161 12.77 1.92 -4.61
N GLU A 162 12.33 1.95 -5.86
CA GLU A 162 10.91 1.99 -6.23
C GLU A 162 10.15 0.77 -5.69
N GLN A 163 10.69 -0.44 -5.87
CA GLN A 163 10.06 -1.67 -5.38
C GLN A 163 9.91 -1.66 -3.85
N LYS A 164 10.89 -1.10 -3.13
CA LYS A 164 10.79 -0.90 -1.69
C LYS A 164 9.63 0.02 -1.32
N ILE A 165 9.44 1.12 -2.05
CA ILE A 165 8.32 2.04 -1.85
C ILE A 165 6.99 1.36 -2.18
N ARG A 166 6.91 0.59 -3.28
CA ARG A 166 5.73 -0.22 -3.65
C ARG A 166 5.32 -1.16 -2.53
N VAL A 167 6.26 -1.96 -2.01
CA VAL A 167 5.99 -2.91 -0.92
C VAL A 167 5.57 -2.18 0.35
N GLN A 168 6.27 -1.13 0.75
CA GLN A 168 5.93 -0.39 1.98
C GLN A 168 4.54 0.25 1.90
N SER A 169 4.18 0.84 0.76
CA SER A 169 2.87 1.47 0.54
C SER A 169 1.76 0.42 0.48
N ALA A 170 1.98 -0.68 -0.24
CA ALA A 170 1.04 -1.80 -0.32
C ALA A 170 0.74 -2.40 1.06
N VAL A 171 1.77 -2.59 1.90
CA VAL A 171 1.60 -3.09 3.27
C VAL A 171 0.79 -2.10 4.11
N LYS A 172 1.09 -0.80 4.05
CA LYS A 172 0.33 0.21 4.81
C LYS A 172 -1.15 0.23 4.40
N ILE A 173 -1.43 0.22 3.09
CA ILE A 173 -2.79 0.22 2.56
C ILE A 173 -3.54 -1.06 2.97
N ALA A 174 -2.94 -2.24 2.76
CA ALA A 174 -3.56 -3.51 3.14
C ALA A 174 -3.79 -3.60 4.66
N PHE A 175 -2.85 -3.12 5.47
CA PHE A 175 -2.98 -3.07 6.93
C PHE A 175 -4.17 -2.20 7.36
N LEU A 176 -4.32 -1.01 6.76
CA LEU A 176 -5.42 -0.11 7.10
C LEU A 176 -6.77 -0.62 6.58
N ARG A 177 -6.82 -1.34 5.46
CA ARG A 177 -8.04 -2.04 5.03
C ARG A 177 -8.46 -3.12 6.01
N VAL A 178 -7.51 -3.90 6.54
CA VAL A 178 -7.80 -4.85 7.62
C VAL A 178 -8.34 -4.11 8.84
N LEU A 179 -7.71 -3.00 9.25
CA LEU A 179 -8.18 -2.20 10.38
C LEU A 179 -9.60 -1.67 10.14
N ALA A 180 -9.89 -1.08 8.99
CA ALA A 180 -11.22 -0.61 8.61
C ALA A 180 -12.25 -1.75 8.57
N ALA A 181 -11.89 -2.90 7.99
CA ALA A 181 -12.76 -4.07 7.92
C ALA A 181 -13.09 -4.64 9.33
N GLN A 182 -12.17 -4.56 10.28
CA GLN A 182 -12.42 -4.90 11.69
C GLN A 182 -13.44 -3.94 12.33
N GLU A 183 -13.24 -2.64 12.17
CA GLU A 183 -14.14 -1.62 12.74
C GLU A 183 -15.54 -1.69 12.12
N LEU A 184 -15.62 -1.90 10.80
CA LEU A 184 -16.89 -2.12 10.08
C LEU A 184 -17.59 -3.39 10.56
N LEU A 185 -16.86 -4.48 10.81
CA LEU A 185 -17.46 -5.72 11.30
C LEU A 185 -18.11 -5.52 12.67
N ASP A 186 -17.44 -4.80 13.57
CA ASP A 186 -17.97 -4.47 14.89
C ASP A 186 -19.20 -3.56 14.79
N ALA A 187 -19.20 -2.54 13.92
CA ALA A 187 -20.36 -1.67 13.71
C ALA A 187 -21.55 -2.43 13.08
N ARG A 188 -21.30 -3.32 12.12
CA ARG A 188 -22.33 -4.16 11.47
C ARG A 188 -22.93 -5.18 12.41
N ARG A 189 -22.12 -5.76 13.32
CA ARG A 189 -22.61 -6.66 14.38
C ARG A 189 -23.55 -5.95 15.35
N ASP A 190 -23.22 -4.71 15.73
CA ASP A 190 -24.11 -3.91 16.57
C ASP A 190 -25.41 -3.57 15.83
N MET A 191 -25.33 -3.22 14.54
CA MET A 191 -26.53 -2.99 13.73
C MET A 191 -27.44 -4.22 13.66
N ALA A 192 -26.86 -5.40 13.50
CA ALA A 192 -27.60 -6.67 13.51
C ALA A 192 -28.25 -6.96 14.87
N LYS A 193 -27.58 -6.57 15.97
CA LYS A 193 -28.15 -6.67 17.32
C LYS A 193 -29.30 -5.70 17.53
N ILE A 194 -29.14 -4.42 17.15
CA ILE A 194 -30.19 -3.39 17.23
C ILE A 194 -31.42 -3.80 16.43
N ALA A 195 -31.25 -4.31 15.21
CA ALA A 195 -32.35 -4.77 14.37
C ALA A 195 -33.05 -6.01 14.95
N GLN A 196 -32.30 -6.92 15.58
CA GLN A 196 -32.88 -8.06 16.30
C GLN A 196 -33.69 -7.62 17.53
N ASP A 197 -33.16 -6.68 18.32
CA ASP A 197 -33.85 -6.13 19.49
C ASP A 197 -35.15 -5.40 19.08
N ALA A 198 -35.16 -4.75 17.90
CA ALA A 198 -36.35 -4.15 17.31
C ALA A 198 -37.41 -5.22 16.95
N ALA A 199 -37.03 -6.26 16.22
CA ALA A 199 -37.94 -7.35 15.86
C ALA A 199 -38.53 -8.06 17.09
N GLU A 200 -37.73 -8.25 18.15
CA GLU A 200 -38.22 -8.79 19.42
C GLU A 200 -39.18 -7.85 20.14
N THR A 201 -38.97 -6.54 20.03
CA THR A 201 -39.87 -5.52 20.57
C THR A 201 -41.20 -5.54 19.84
N ASP A 202 -41.20 -5.54 18.50
CA ASP A 202 -42.41 -5.60 17.69
C ASP A 202 -43.20 -6.88 17.96
N ARG A 203 -42.52 -8.03 18.10
CA ARG A 203 -43.16 -9.29 18.48
C ARG A 203 -43.85 -9.21 19.84
N ARG A 204 -43.24 -8.53 20.83
CA ARG A 204 -43.88 -8.30 22.15
C ARG A 204 -45.08 -7.36 22.03
N LEU A 205 -44.99 -6.31 21.22
CA LEU A 205 -46.09 -5.38 21.00
C LEU A 205 -47.27 -6.07 20.31
N MET A 206 -47.03 -6.95 19.34
CA MET A 206 -48.06 -7.76 18.69
C MET A 206 -48.80 -8.64 19.69
N ASN A 207 -48.09 -9.30 20.61
CA ASN A 207 -48.70 -10.10 21.69
C ASN A 207 -49.59 -9.26 22.63
N THR A 208 -49.34 -7.95 22.70
CA THR A 208 -50.17 -7.00 23.47
C THR A 208 -51.21 -6.26 22.62
N GLY A 209 -51.35 -6.60 21.34
CA GLY A 209 -52.27 -5.97 20.39
C GLY A 209 -51.88 -4.56 19.96
N GLN A 210 -50.61 -4.17 20.15
CA GLN A 210 -50.08 -2.84 19.86
C GLN A 210 -49.27 -2.75 18.56
N ALA A 211 -48.99 -3.90 17.92
CA ALA A 211 -48.37 -4.01 16.61
C ALA A 211 -49.11 -5.09 15.81
N ASP A 212 -49.01 -5.05 14.48
CA ASP A 212 -49.60 -6.06 13.59
C ASP A 212 -48.56 -7.07 13.08
N GLU A 213 -49.04 -8.14 12.43
CA GLU A 213 -48.16 -9.18 11.89
C GLU A 213 -47.23 -8.64 10.78
N SER A 214 -47.68 -7.65 10.00
CA SER A 214 -46.84 -7.01 8.98
C SER A 214 -45.63 -6.30 9.59
N GLU A 215 -45.82 -5.51 10.65
CA GLU A 215 -44.74 -4.81 11.35
C GLU A 215 -43.69 -5.78 11.90
N VAL A 216 -44.13 -6.90 12.49
CA VAL A 216 -43.22 -7.95 12.98
C VAL A 216 -42.43 -8.58 11.83
N LEU A 217 -43.10 -8.94 10.73
CA LEU A 217 -42.44 -9.55 9.58
C LEU A 217 -41.44 -8.61 8.90
N GLU A 218 -41.76 -7.31 8.79
CA GLU A 218 -40.85 -6.29 8.28
C GLU A 218 -39.60 -6.17 9.15
N ALA A 219 -39.76 -6.12 10.47
CA ALA A 219 -38.65 -6.05 11.42
C ALA A 219 -37.78 -7.33 11.38
N GLU A 220 -38.39 -8.51 11.26
CA GLU A 220 -37.67 -9.78 11.11
C GLU A 220 -36.85 -9.85 9.81
N VAL A 221 -37.40 -9.36 8.69
CA VAL A 221 -36.69 -9.26 7.42
C VAL A 221 -35.48 -8.33 7.55
N GLU A 222 -35.65 -7.17 8.18
CA GLU A 222 -34.55 -6.22 8.37
C GLU A 222 -33.47 -6.76 9.32
N ALA A 223 -33.85 -7.43 10.41
CA ALA A 223 -32.91 -8.12 11.30
C ALA A 223 -32.10 -9.18 10.55
N GLN A 224 -32.75 -9.94 9.66
CA GLN A 224 -32.07 -10.93 8.83
C GLN A 224 -31.12 -10.29 7.82
N ARG A 225 -31.52 -9.16 7.20
CA ARG A 225 -30.66 -8.40 6.29
C ARG A 225 -29.41 -7.88 7.00
N MET A 226 -29.54 -7.34 8.22
CA MET A 226 -28.40 -6.84 8.99
C MET A 226 -27.46 -7.97 9.45
N ARG A 227 -28.00 -9.13 9.84
CA ARG A 227 -27.18 -10.33 10.11
C ARG A 227 -26.40 -10.78 8.88
N MET A 228 -27.03 -10.80 7.71
CA MET A 228 -26.35 -11.13 6.46
C MET A 228 -25.25 -10.11 6.14
N SER A 229 -25.50 -8.82 6.36
CA SER A 229 -24.49 -7.77 6.19
C SER A 229 -23.27 -7.97 7.10
N ALA A 230 -23.47 -8.33 8.37
CA ALA A 230 -22.36 -8.65 9.28
C ALA A 230 -21.56 -9.90 8.84
N ARG A 231 -22.22 -10.94 8.32
CA ARG A 231 -21.56 -12.13 7.77
C ARG A 231 -20.75 -11.83 6.52
N MET A 232 -21.27 -10.97 5.63
CA MET A 232 -20.52 -10.52 4.45
C MET A 232 -19.27 -9.73 4.87
N GLN A 233 -19.38 -8.84 5.86
CA GLN A 233 -18.24 -8.09 6.38
C GLN A 233 -17.18 -8.99 7.04
N GLU A 234 -17.58 -10.10 7.67
CA GLU A 234 -16.64 -11.10 8.18
C GLU A 234 -15.87 -11.81 7.06
N ASN A 235 -16.50 -12.03 5.90
CA ASN A 235 -15.80 -12.52 4.71
C ASN A 235 -14.81 -11.48 4.18
N THR A 236 -15.21 -10.22 4.07
CA THR A 236 -14.35 -9.10 3.65
C THR A 236 -13.13 -8.97 4.56
N LEU A 237 -13.31 -9.05 5.88
CA LEU A 237 -12.17 -9.02 6.81
C LEU A 237 -11.19 -10.19 6.57
N ARG A 238 -11.69 -11.40 6.28
CA ARG A 238 -10.83 -12.54 5.94
C ARG A 238 -10.10 -12.35 4.61
N GLU A 239 -10.74 -11.70 3.65
CA GLU A 239 -10.14 -11.36 2.35
C GLU A 239 -9.03 -10.33 2.51
N GLU A 240 -9.29 -9.21 3.21
CA GLU A 240 -8.29 -8.18 3.48
C GLU A 240 -7.11 -8.74 4.29
N TRP A 241 -7.37 -9.63 5.25
CA TRP A 241 -6.30 -10.33 5.97
C TRP A 241 -5.41 -11.15 5.04
N ARG A 242 -6.00 -11.92 4.12
CA ARG A 242 -5.25 -12.72 3.14
C ARG A 242 -4.45 -11.83 2.19
N SER A 243 -5.00 -10.69 1.80
CA SER A 243 -4.31 -9.69 0.99
C SER A 243 -3.06 -9.15 1.72
N LEU A 244 -3.21 -8.74 2.99
CA LEU A 244 -2.08 -8.33 3.83
C LEU A 244 -1.05 -9.44 3.97
N ALA A 245 -1.48 -10.66 4.33
CA ALA A 245 -0.63 -11.84 4.51
C ALA A 245 0.17 -12.17 3.24
N ALA A 246 -0.45 -12.05 2.06
CA ALA A 246 0.22 -12.23 0.78
C ALA A 246 1.29 -11.16 0.53
N VAL A 247 0.96 -9.88 0.73
CA VAL A 247 1.90 -8.75 0.49
C VAL A 247 3.09 -8.78 1.44
N ILE A 248 2.90 -9.16 2.71
CA ILE A 248 4.02 -9.33 3.66
C ILE A 248 4.84 -10.61 3.41
N GLY A 249 4.40 -11.48 2.50
CA GLY A 249 5.10 -12.72 2.14
C GLY A 249 4.87 -13.89 3.10
N GLN A 250 3.76 -13.89 3.85
CA GLN A 250 3.37 -14.96 4.79
C GLN A 250 1.91 -15.40 4.59
N PRO A 251 1.55 -16.04 3.47
CA PRO A 251 0.16 -16.38 3.16
C PRO A 251 -0.49 -17.35 4.16
N GLU A 252 0.31 -18.16 4.87
CA GLU A 252 -0.16 -19.11 5.89
C GLU A 252 -0.31 -18.49 7.28
N MET A 253 -0.08 -17.18 7.43
CA MET A 253 -0.20 -16.50 8.73
C MET A 253 -1.65 -16.56 9.24
N PRO A 254 -1.89 -17.12 10.44
CA PRO A 254 -3.23 -17.20 10.99
C PRO A 254 -3.78 -15.79 11.24
N MET A 255 -5.09 -15.65 11.08
CA MET A 255 -5.78 -14.37 11.28
C MET A 255 -5.57 -13.84 12.71
N ALA A 256 -5.14 -12.59 12.81
CA ALA A 256 -4.96 -11.88 14.07
C ALA A 256 -5.59 -10.50 14.01
N THR A 257 -5.77 -9.87 15.16
CA THR A 257 -6.27 -8.50 15.25
C THR A 257 -5.13 -7.50 15.00
N VAL A 258 -5.37 -6.52 14.13
CA VAL A 258 -4.42 -5.42 13.92
C VAL A 258 -4.67 -4.26 14.88
N ALA A 259 -3.59 -3.62 15.33
CA ALA A 259 -3.63 -2.43 16.19
C ALA A 259 -3.60 -1.13 15.36
N GLY A 260 -4.38 -0.13 15.76
CA GLY A 260 -4.33 1.19 15.13
C GLY A 260 -5.52 2.07 15.45
N ASP A 261 -5.46 3.34 15.04
CA ASP A 261 -6.53 4.31 15.22
C ASP A 261 -6.81 5.00 13.88
N LEU A 262 -8.00 4.76 13.31
CA LEU A 262 -8.38 5.35 12.02
C LEU A 262 -8.66 6.85 12.12
N GLU A 263 -8.94 7.36 13.32
CA GLU A 263 -9.31 8.77 13.51
C GLU A 263 -8.11 9.71 13.63
N LYS A 264 -6.91 9.18 13.88
CA LYS A 264 -5.71 9.98 14.13
C LYS A 264 -4.68 9.82 13.02
N ASP A 265 -3.83 10.82 12.85
CA ASP A 265 -2.61 10.74 12.05
C ASP A 265 -2.81 10.34 10.58
N TRP A 266 -4.00 10.56 10.01
CA TRP A 266 -4.18 10.41 8.57
C TRP A 266 -3.25 11.38 7.81
N PRO A 267 -2.86 11.08 6.56
CA PRO A 267 -2.01 11.95 5.78
C PRO A 267 -2.57 13.37 5.68
N GLU A 268 -1.82 14.40 6.07
CA GLU A 268 -2.16 15.80 5.81
C GLU A 268 -1.37 16.28 4.59
N LEU A 269 -2.05 16.36 3.45
CA LEU A 269 -1.43 16.67 2.16
C LEU A 269 -1.84 18.05 1.66
N ASN A 270 -0.87 18.79 1.11
CA ASN A 270 -1.14 19.99 0.31
C ASN A 270 -1.37 19.56 -1.14
N GLU A 271 -2.62 19.64 -1.58
CA GLU A 271 -3.13 19.12 -2.85
C GLU A 271 -2.33 19.61 -4.08
N GLU A 272 -2.04 20.91 -4.15
CA GLU A 272 -1.29 21.51 -5.26
C GLU A 272 0.18 21.10 -5.28
N GLN A 273 0.80 21.03 -4.09
CA GLN A 273 2.22 20.68 -3.95
C GLN A 273 2.47 19.19 -4.23
N VAL A 274 1.52 18.32 -3.85
CA VAL A 274 1.67 16.87 -4.02
C VAL A 274 1.69 16.46 -5.49
N VAL A 275 0.83 17.05 -6.33
CA VAL A 275 0.83 16.76 -7.78
C VAL A 275 2.17 17.12 -8.41
N GLU A 276 2.69 18.30 -8.06
CA GLU A 276 3.97 18.78 -8.59
C GLU A 276 5.13 17.90 -8.09
N ALA A 277 5.17 17.59 -6.80
CA ALA A 277 6.17 16.72 -6.19
C ALA A 277 6.17 15.33 -6.83
N ILE A 278 5.01 14.69 -6.99
CA ILE A 278 4.91 13.36 -7.63
C ILE A 278 5.42 13.43 -9.08
N SER A 279 5.05 14.46 -9.85
CA SER A 279 5.45 14.59 -11.25
C SER A 279 6.95 14.82 -11.47
N LYS A 280 7.68 15.29 -10.44
CA LYS A 280 9.11 15.63 -10.52
C LYS A 280 10.01 14.66 -9.76
N GLU A 281 9.58 14.21 -8.60
CA GLU A 281 10.42 13.49 -7.63
C GLU A 281 10.13 11.98 -7.58
N SER A 282 9.09 11.52 -8.29
CA SER A 282 8.73 10.09 -8.34
C SER A 282 9.93 9.23 -8.79
N PRO A 283 10.10 8.03 -8.20
CA PRO A 283 11.10 7.06 -8.64
C PRO A 283 11.06 6.78 -10.14
N ALA A 284 9.87 6.75 -10.75
CA ALA A 284 9.71 6.50 -12.19
C ALA A 284 10.37 7.60 -13.05
N VAL A 285 10.32 8.86 -12.61
CA VAL A 285 10.97 9.98 -13.30
C VAL A 285 12.49 9.88 -13.15
N ARG A 286 12.97 9.51 -11.96
CA ARG A 286 14.41 9.27 -11.69
C ARG A 286 14.94 8.11 -12.52
N ILE A 287 14.18 7.03 -12.69
CA ILE A 287 14.52 5.89 -13.55
C ILE A 287 14.58 6.32 -15.02
N ALA A 288 13.59 7.08 -15.50
CA ALA A 288 13.59 7.60 -16.87
C ALA A 288 14.80 8.49 -17.15
N GLU A 289 15.19 9.34 -16.20
CA GLU A 289 16.40 10.17 -16.29
C GLU A 289 17.68 9.34 -16.30
N ALA A 290 17.77 8.31 -15.45
CA ALA A 290 18.91 7.39 -15.47
C ALA A 290 18.99 6.59 -16.79
N ALA A 291 17.85 6.27 -17.41
CA ALA A 291 17.77 5.59 -18.70
C ALA A 291 18.25 6.49 -19.85
N GLU A 292 17.93 7.78 -19.82
CA GLU A 292 18.50 8.77 -20.73
C GLU A 292 20.03 8.85 -20.56
N GLY A 293 20.52 8.90 -19.32
CA GLY A 293 21.95 8.89 -19.01
C GLY A 293 22.67 7.63 -19.51
N ARG A 294 22.02 6.46 -19.48
CA ARG A 294 22.52 5.22 -20.09
C ARG A 294 22.58 5.33 -21.61
N ALA A 295 21.55 5.86 -22.26
CA ALA A 295 21.52 6.04 -23.72
C ALA A 295 22.66 6.94 -24.21
N GLN A 296 23.02 7.96 -23.42
CA GLN A 296 24.19 8.80 -23.68
C GLN A 296 25.52 8.01 -23.61
N SER A 297 25.71 7.17 -22.59
CA SER A 297 26.90 6.29 -22.50
C SER A 297 26.96 5.27 -23.66
N VAL A 298 25.81 4.74 -24.10
CA VAL A 298 25.73 3.86 -25.28
C VAL A 298 26.16 4.60 -26.55
N LEU A 299 25.77 5.86 -26.73
CA LEU A 299 26.25 6.67 -27.86
C LEU A 299 27.77 6.88 -27.82
N MET A 300 28.36 7.12 -26.64
CA MET A 300 29.81 7.24 -26.50
C MET A 300 30.52 5.94 -26.88
N GLN A 301 30.00 4.79 -26.44
CA GLN A 301 30.50 3.46 -26.82
C GLN A 301 30.39 3.23 -28.33
N ALA A 302 29.24 3.53 -28.93
CA ALA A 302 28.99 3.36 -30.36
C ALA A 302 29.96 4.19 -31.20
N ARG A 303 30.27 5.43 -30.80
CA ARG A 303 31.25 6.29 -31.48
C ARG A 303 32.67 5.71 -31.48
N ARG A 304 33.05 4.97 -30.43
CA ARG A 304 34.37 4.29 -30.35
C ARG A 304 34.42 2.96 -31.09
N GLY A 305 33.30 2.44 -31.58
CA GLY A 305 33.25 1.24 -32.42
C GLY A 305 34.06 1.35 -33.71
N ALA A 306 34.27 2.57 -34.24
CA ALA A 306 35.08 2.81 -35.44
C ALA A 306 36.60 2.73 -35.22
N ILE A 307 37.08 2.60 -33.98
CA ILE A 307 38.52 2.46 -33.70
C ILE A 307 38.86 0.97 -33.80
N PRO A 308 39.82 0.55 -34.62
CA PRO A 308 40.07 -0.87 -34.83
C PRO A 308 40.88 -1.49 -33.70
N ASP A 309 40.56 -2.73 -33.35
CA ASP A 309 41.37 -3.52 -32.41
C ASP A 309 42.59 -4.09 -33.13
N VAL A 310 43.66 -4.36 -32.37
CA VAL A 310 44.90 -4.94 -32.92
C VAL A 310 44.94 -6.41 -32.53
N GLN A 311 45.02 -7.30 -33.49
CA GLN A 311 45.23 -8.73 -33.23
C GLN A 311 46.71 -9.04 -33.36
N TRP A 312 47.26 -9.68 -32.34
CA TRP A 312 48.60 -10.22 -32.39
C TRP A 312 48.53 -11.74 -32.35
N ARG A 313 49.30 -12.40 -33.22
CA ARG A 313 49.45 -13.85 -33.25
C ARG A 313 50.92 -14.20 -33.30
N GLY A 314 51.36 -15.01 -32.35
CA GLY A 314 52.74 -15.50 -32.26
C GLY A 314 52.76 -17.00 -32.05
N GLY A 315 53.72 -17.70 -32.64
CA GLY A 315 53.79 -19.16 -32.54
C GLY A 315 55.12 -19.74 -32.98
N LEU A 316 55.22 -21.06 -32.84
CA LEU A 316 56.34 -21.85 -33.34
C LEU A 316 55.77 -22.97 -34.20
N GLU A 317 56.35 -23.17 -35.37
CA GLU A 317 56.04 -24.27 -36.28
C GLU A 317 57.31 -25.04 -36.62
N TYR A 318 57.19 -26.37 -36.69
CA TYR A 318 58.24 -27.24 -37.18
C TYR A 318 57.98 -27.53 -38.65
N ASN A 319 58.91 -27.10 -39.50
CA ASN A 319 58.84 -27.28 -40.93
C ASN A 319 59.54 -28.59 -41.32
N HIS A 320 58.76 -29.57 -41.76
CA HIS A 320 59.25 -30.89 -42.19
C HIS A 320 59.75 -30.91 -43.65
N GLU A 321 59.70 -29.78 -44.37
CA GLU A 321 60.27 -29.71 -45.72
C GLU A 321 61.81 -29.80 -45.71
N THR A 322 62.35 -30.44 -46.74
CA THR A 322 63.81 -30.63 -46.90
C THR A 322 64.50 -29.34 -47.33
N LEU A 323 65.67 -29.07 -46.73
CA LEU A 323 66.51 -27.93 -47.09
C LEU A 323 67.30 -28.22 -48.40
N GLY A 324 66.66 -28.01 -49.56
CA GLY A 324 67.27 -28.27 -50.87
C GLY A 324 67.51 -29.77 -51.12
N SER A 325 68.67 -30.14 -51.66
CA SER A 325 69.06 -31.54 -51.94
C SER A 325 69.50 -32.34 -50.71
N VAL A 326 69.43 -31.74 -49.51
CA VAL A 326 69.95 -32.32 -48.26
C VAL A 326 68.78 -32.90 -47.45
N PRO A 327 68.87 -34.15 -46.94
CA PRO A 327 67.78 -34.85 -46.27
C PRO A 327 67.58 -34.41 -44.80
N TYR A 328 67.63 -33.10 -44.53
CA TYR A 328 67.29 -32.53 -43.22
C TYR A 328 66.10 -31.58 -43.34
N ALA A 329 65.19 -31.67 -42.37
CA ALA A 329 64.08 -30.74 -42.23
C ALA A 329 64.60 -29.31 -41.95
N LYS A 330 63.89 -28.30 -42.46
CA LYS A 330 64.15 -26.87 -42.18
C LYS A 330 64.14 -26.55 -40.68
N GLY A 331 63.36 -27.30 -39.90
CA GLY A 331 63.36 -27.23 -38.44
C GLY A 331 62.36 -26.22 -37.88
N TRP A 332 62.64 -25.66 -36.70
CA TRP A 332 61.75 -24.72 -36.03
C TRP A 332 61.76 -23.33 -36.70
N GLU A 333 60.58 -22.84 -37.06
CA GLU A 333 60.30 -21.51 -37.58
C GLU A 333 59.38 -20.76 -36.61
N GLY A 334 59.57 -19.45 -36.49
CA GLY A 334 58.72 -18.58 -35.68
C GLY A 334 57.63 -17.92 -36.52
N ILE A 335 56.40 -17.90 -36.01
CA ILE A 335 55.28 -17.17 -36.61
C ILE A 335 55.07 -15.89 -35.81
N ALA A 336 54.97 -14.74 -36.49
CA ALA A 336 54.58 -13.48 -35.89
C ALA A 336 53.72 -12.69 -36.89
N GLU A 337 52.49 -12.38 -36.47
CA GLU A 337 51.49 -11.68 -37.29
C GLU A 337 50.82 -10.59 -36.45
N VAL A 338 50.66 -9.42 -37.04
CA VAL A 338 49.88 -8.30 -36.47
C VAL A 338 48.82 -7.92 -37.50
N ALA A 339 47.56 -8.03 -37.13
CA ALA A 339 46.43 -7.69 -37.98
C ALA A 339 45.60 -6.55 -37.37
N VAL A 340 45.14 -5.64 -38.22
CA VAL A 340 44.26 -4.52 -37.85
C VAL A 340 43.18 -4.40 -38.91
N GLU A 341 41.91 -4.45 -38.50
CA GLU A 341 40.78 -4.31 -39.40
C GLU A 341 40.49 -2.83 -39.67
N ILE A 342 40.77 -2.32 -40.88
CA ILE A 342 40.58 -0.88 -41.18
C ILE A 342 39.13 -0.62 -41.64
N PRO A 343 38.32 0.16 -40.88
CA PRO A 343 36.90 0.30 -41.15
C PRO A 343 36.62 1.35 -42.25
N PHE A 344 36.79 0.97 -43.52
CA PHE A 344 36.43 1.84 -44.65
C PHE A 344 34.91 1.95 -44.85
N PHE A 345 34.22 0.80 -44.81
CA PHE A 345 32.78 0.71 -45.10
C PHE A 345 31.92 0.70 -43.82
N ASN A 346 32.35 -0.02 -42.79
CA ASN A 346 31.64 -0.14 -41.52
C ASN A 346 32.37 0.63 -40.41
N ARG A 347 32.01 1.90 -40.24
CA ARG A 347 32.49 2.77 -39.15
C ARG A 347 31.52 2.80 -37.97
N ASN A 348 30.66 1.77 -37.86
CA ASN A 348 29.57 1.73 -36.90
C ASN A 348 28.53 2.86 -37.08
N GLN A 349 28.43 3.45 -38.27
CA GLN A 349 27.63 4.66 -38.54
C GLN A 349 26.13 4.46 -38.27
N GLY A 350 25.59 3.27 -38.55
CA GLY A 350 24.19 2.92 -38.30
C GLY A 350 23.87 2.88 -36.79
N ASN A 351 24.72 2.21 -36.01
CA ASN A 351 24.55 2.14 -34.55
C ASN A 351 24.73 3.50 -33.88
N VAL A 352 25.57 4.38 -34.41
CA VAL A 352 25.68 5.78 -33.93
C VAL A 352 24.41 6.57 -34.23
N ALA A 353 23.81 6.39 -35.41
CA ALA A 353 22.53 7.04 -35.73
C ALA A 353 21.39 6.52 -34.85
N ALA A 354 21.30 5.20 -34.65
CA ALA A 354 20.33 4.58 -33.75
C ALA A 354 20.48 5.09 -32.30
N ALA A 355 21.70 5.10 -31.75
CA ALA A 355 21.95 5.58 -30.39
C ALA A 355 21.59 7.07 -30.19
N ARG A 356 21.66 7.91 -31.24
CA ARG A 356 21.17 9.30 -31.17
C ARG A 356 19.65 9.36 -31.08
N ALA A 357 18.95 8.57 -31.90
CA ALA A 357 17.50 8.49 -31.85
C ALA A 357 17.01 7.90 -30.51
N ASP A 358 17.75 6.95 -29.91
CA ASP A 358 17.43 6.40 -28.59
C ASP A 358 17.53 7.43 -27.47
N ILE A 359 18.47 8.38 -27.53
CA ILE A 359 18.55 9.49 -26.57
C ILE A 359 17.31 10.40 -26.71
N GLU A 360 16.93 10.75 -27.93
CA GLU A 360 15.72 11.55 -28.17
C GLU A 360 14.46 10.84 -27.64
N ARG A 361 14.33 9.55 -27.95
CA ARG A 361 13.24 8.71 -27.44
C ARG A 361 13.22 8.68 -25.91
N ALA A 362 14.37 8.48 -25.26
CA ALA A 362 14.47 8.47 -23.80
C ALA A 362 14.07 9.82 -23.18
N GLY A 363 14.46 10.93 -23.80
CA GLY A 363 14.07 12.28 -23.36
C GLY A 363 12.56 12.53 -23.49
N GLN A 364 11.90 12.03 -24.54
CA GLN A 364 10.44 12.11 -24.68
C GLN A 364 9.72 11.17 -23.71
N GLU A 365 10.29 10.00 -23.43
CA GLU A 365 9.74 9.05 -22.46
C GLU A 365 9.71 9.64 -21.04
N LYS A 366 10.79 10.33 -20.63
CA LYS A 366 10.81 11.09 -19.36
C LYS A 366 9.66 12.10 -19.27
N LYS A 367 9.41 12.87 -20.34
CA LYS A 367 8.30 13.84 -20.40
C LYS A 367 6.94 13.15 -20.33
N ARG A 368 6.77 12.05 -21.06
CA ARG A 368 5.54 11.26 -21.07
C ARG A 368 5.22 10.73 -19.66
N ILE A 369 6.20 10.15 -18.97
CA ILE A 369 6.05 9.65 -17.59
C ILE A 369 5.63 10.78 -16.64
N ALA A 370 6.29 11.94 -16.71
CA ALA A 370 5.94 13.09 -15.86
C ALA A 370 4.50 13.58 -16.10
N LEU A 371 4.04 13.64 -17.36
CA LEU A 371 2.67 14.02 -17.70
C LEU A 371 1.64 12.98 -17.22
N THR A 372 1.93 11.69 -17.39
CA THR A 372 1.06 10.61 -16.88
C THR A 372 0.95 10.65 -15.36
N LEU A 373 2.07 10.85 -14.64
CA LEU A 373 2.06 10.96 -13.18
C LEU A 373 1.28 12.19 -12.71
N ARG A 374 1.41 13.32 -13.42
CA ARG A 374 0.63 14.53 -13.10
C ARG A 374 -0.87 14.30 -13.21
N GLU A 375 -1.31 13.68 -14.30
CA GLU A 375 -2.73 13.36 -14.54
C GLU A 375 -3.29 12.41 -13.48
N ARG A 376 -2.58 11.31 -13.20
CA ARG A 376 -2.99 10.35 -12.15
C ARG A 376 -2.98 10.97 -10.76
N ALA A 377 -1.97 11.76 -10.43
CA ALA A 377 -1.86 12.42 -9.14
C ALA A 377 -3.01 13.42 -8.93
N ALA A 378 -3.38 14.19 -9.96
CA ALA A 378 -4.53 15.09 -9.88
C ALA A 378 -5.83 14.34 -9.55
N SER A 379 -6.09 13.23 -10.24
CA SER A 379 -7.29 12.41 -9.94
C SER A 379 -7.27 11.82 -8.52
N ALA A 380 -6.13 11.33 -8.05
CA ALA A 380 -6.00 10.79 -6.70
C ALA A 380 -6.11 11.88 -5.62
N VAL A 381 -5.65 13.10 -5.90
CA VAL A 381 -5.83 14.28 -5.04
C VAL A 381 -7.31 14.62 -4.90
N ASP A 382 -8.08 14.66 -5.99
CA ASP A 382 -9.52 14.93 -5.92
C ASP A 382 -10.25 13.86 -5.07
N GLN A 383 -9.88 12.59 -5.21
CA GLN A 383 -10.45 11.50 -4.41
C GLN A 383 -10.12 11.64 -2.92
N TYR A 384 -8.87 11.98 -2.60
CA TYR A 384 -8.44 12.25 -1.24
C TYR A 384 -9.16 13.47 -0.63
N ALA A 385 -9.26 14.57 -1.37
CA ALA A 385 -9.93 15.80 -0.93
C ALA A 385 -11.41 15.55 -0.60
N ASN A 386 -12.11 14.82 -1.47
CA ASN A 386 -13.52 14.44 -1.26
C ASN A 386 -13.69 13.51 -0.04
N ALA A 387 -12.84 12.49 0.09
CA ALA A 387 -12.88 11.59 1.24
C ALA A 387 -12.61 12.35 2.56
N ARG A 388 -11.67 13.29 2.54
CA ARG A 388 -11.31 14.10 3.72
C ARG A 388 -12.44 15.04 4.11
N LEU A 389 -13.06 15.70 3.14
CA LEU A 389 -14.25 16.52 3.38
C LEU A 389 -15.36 15.70 4.04
N MET A 390 -15.70 14.54 3.46
CA MET A 390 -16.73 13.65 4.02
C MET A 390 -16.39 13.20 5.44
N ALA A 391 -15.17 12.73 5.70
CA ALA A 391 -14.75 12.30 7.04
C ALA A 391 -14.82 13.45 8.06
N THR A 392 -14.49 14.67 7.65
CA THR A 392 -14.57 15.87 8.51
C THR A 392 -16.03 16.22 8.82
N GLU A 393 -16.91 16.25 7.82
CA GLU A 393 -18.34 16.52 7.99
C GLU A 393 -19.03 15.49 8.90
N TYR A 394 -18.71 14.20 8.74
CA TYR A 394 -19.22 13.17 9.65
C TYR A 394 -18.74 13.39 11.09
N ARG A 395 -17.45 13.67 11.29
CA ARG A 395 -16.84 13.86 12.61
C ARG A 395 -17.35 15.09 13.33
N GLU A 396 -17.40 16.23 12.65
CA GLU A 396 -17.62 17.54 13.28
C GLU A 396 -19.10 17.92 13.34
N GLU A 397 -19.90 17.50 12.36
CA GLU A 397 -21.29 17.94 12.23
C GLU A 397 -22.30 16.81 12.44
N MET A 398 -22.23 15.72 11.67
CA MET A 398 -23.29 14.71 11.65
C MET A 398 -23.30 13.81 12.89
N LEU A 399 -22.16 13.21 13.25
CA LEU A 399 -22.07 12.29 14.40
C LEU A 399 -22.37 12.98 15.74
N PRO A 400 -21.85 14.18 16.06
CA PRO A 400 -22.20 14.85 17.31
C PRO A 400 -23.70 15.15 17.43
N ARG A 401 -24.34 15.57 16.34
CA ARG A 401 -25.79 15.82 16.31
C ARG A 401 -26.59 14.52 16.45
N ALA A 402 -26.18 13.45 15.78
CA ALA A 402 -26.81 12.13 15.90
C ALA A 402 -26.65 11.54 17.32
N LYS A 403 -25.45 11.64 17.92
CA LYS A 403 -25.19 11.24 19.31
C LYS A 403 -26.07 12.02 20.28
N LYS A 404 -26.20 13.34 20.11
CA LYS A 404 -27.09 14.18 20.92
C LYS A 404 -28.55 13.80 20.75
N ALA A 405 -29.01 13.56 19.52
CA ALA A 405 -30.39 13.14 19.24
C ALA A 405 -30.71 11.79 19.90
N TYR A 406 -29.77 10.83 19.85
CA TYR A 406 -29.91 9.54 20.51
C TYR A 406 -29.98 9.69 22.03
N GLY A 407 -29.07 10.44 22.64
CA GLY A 407 -29.08 10.69 24.09
C GLY A 407 -30.40 11.31 24.56
N LEU A 408 -30.89 12.35 23.85
CA LEU A 408 -32.18 12.97 24.16
C LEU A 408 -33.36 12.00 23.99
N MET A 409 -33.29 11.06 23.05
CA MET A 409 -34.35 10.07 22.85
C MET A 409 -34.36 9.02 23.97
N VAL A 410 -33.18 8.59 24.43
CA VAL A 410 -33.03 7.71 25.60
C VAL A 410 -33.58 8.38 26.85
N ASP A 411 -33.28 9.66 27.07
CA ASP A 411 -33.81 10.43 28.21
C ASP A 411 -35.33 10.53 28.16
N LYS A 412 -35.91 10.84 26.98
CA LYS A 412 -37.37 10.87 26.80
C LYS A 412 -38.02 9.52 27.04
N TYR A 413 -37.38 8.42 26.64
CA TYR A 413 -37.87 7.07 26.92
C TYR A 413 -37.88 6.79 28.44
N GLY A 414 -36.80 7.14 29.15
CA GLY A 414 -36.74 7.02 30.62
C GLY A 414 -37.81 7.84 31.35
N GLN A 415 -38.25 8.95 30.74
CA GLN A 415 -39.36 9.78 31.24
C GLN A 415 -40.75 9.32 30.76
N MET A 416 -40.85 8.18 30.06
CA MET A 416 -42.09 7.67 29.43
C MET A 416 -42.70 8.63 28.39
N LEU A 417 -41.90 9.53 27.80
CA LEU A 417 -42.30 10.51 26.79
C LEU A 417 -42.01 10.06 25.34
N ALA A 418 -41.35 8.91 25.16
CA ALA A 418 -41.08 8.31 23.85
C ALA A 418 -41.18 6.78 23.94
N SER A 419 -41.46 6.11 22.81
CA SER A 419 -41.47 4.65 22.71
C SER A 419 -40.06 4.08 22.54
N HIS A 420 -39.86 2.81 22.93
CA HIS A 420 -38.58 2.13 22.75
C HIS A 420 -38.21 2.00 21.26
N LEU A 421 -39.19 1.74 20.39
CA LEU A 421 -39.00 1.71 18.94
C LEU A 421 -38.42 3.00 18.39
N ARG A 422 -38.83 4.15 18.95
CA ARG A 422 -38.28 5.45 18.54
C ARG A 422 -36.82 5.60 18.97
N VAL A 423 -36.44 5.05 20.12
CA VAL A 423 -35.03 4.97 20.56
C VAL A 423 -34.22 4.12 19.59
N LEU A 424 -34.72 2.93 19.22
CA LEU A 424 -34.05 2.01 18.29
C LEU A 424 -33.89 2.62 16.89
N ASP A 425 -34.89 3.35 16.37
CA ASP A 425 -34.77 4.05 15.08
C ASP A 425 -33.67 5.13 15.08
N VAL A 426 -33.58 5.92 16.16
CA VAL A 426 -32.52 6.94 16.29
C VAL A 426 -31.15 6.30 16.52
N GLN A 427 -31.09 5.19 17.27
CA GLN A 427 -29.87 4.42 17.46
C GLN A 427 -29.37 3.84 16.14
N ARG A 428 -30.26 3.22 15.35
CA ARG A 428 -29.94 2.70 14.01
C ARG A 428 -29.31 3.77 13.14
N LYS A 429 -29.93 4.96 13.03
CA LYS A 429 -29.40 6.10 12.25
C LYS A 429 -28.00 6.53 12.70
N LEU A 430 -27.73 6.54 14.01
CA LEU A 430 -26.40 6.84 14.54
C LEU A 430 -25.36 5.80 14.08
N PHE A 431 -25.72 4.51 14.11
CA PHE A 431 -24.82 3.44 13.65
C PHE A 431 -24.66 3.41 12.13
N GLU A 432 -25.66 3.83 11.35
CA GLU A 432 -25.56 3.97 9.88
C GLU A 432 -24.53 5.05 9.54
N LEU A 433 -24.63 6.22 10.17
CA LEU A 433 -23.66 7.30 10.03
C LEU A 433 -22.25 6.87 10.48
N GLN A 434 -22.14 6.02 11.52
CA GLN A 434 -20.84 5.50 11.94
C GLN A 434 -20.22 4.58 10.87
N ILE A 435 -21.01 3.72 10.22
CA ILE A 435 -20.53 2.85 9.15
C ILE A 435 -20.05 3.69 7.96
N GLU A 436 -20.82 4.69 7.56
CA GLU A 436 -20.44 5.63 6.50
C GLU A 436 -19.16 6.41 6.85
N TYR A 437 -19.04 6.83 8.11
CA TYR A 437 -17.84 7.50 8.60
C TYR A 437 -16.59 6.61 8.52
N ILE A 438 -16.68 5.34 8.93
CA ILE A 438 -15.55 4.41 8.85
C ILE A 438 -15.12 4.21 7.38
N ALA A 439 -16.08 4.08 6.45
CA ALA A 439 -15.78 3.97 5.03
C ALA A 439 -15.11 5.25 4.47
N ALA A 440 -15.53 6.43 4.94
CA ALA A 440 -14.88 7.68 4.59
C ALA A 440 -13.44 7.74 5.14
N LEU A 441 -13.21 7.30 6.38
CA LEU A 441 -11.85 7.21 6.96
C LEU A 441 -10.94 6.27 6.16
N GLU A 442 -11.43 5.07 5.80
CA GLU A 442 -10.69 4.14 4.95
C GLU A 442 -10.29 4.80 3.63
N SER A 443 -11.21 5.54 3.01
CA SER A 443 -10.96 6.26 1.76
C SER A 443 -9.91 7.36 1.90
N VAL A 444 -9.93 8.13 3.01
CA VAL A 444 -8.90 9.14 3.31
C VAL A 444 -7.52 8.50 3.41
N TRP A 445 -7.43 7.42 4.18
CA TRP A 445 -6.19 6.70 4.41
C TRP A 445 -5.62 6.08 3.15
N THR A 446 -6.43 5.33 2.41
CA THR A 446 -5.98 4.63 1.21
C THR A 446 -5.54 5.60 0.12
N ASN A 447 -6.29 6.67 -0.13
CA ASN A 447 -5.93 7.69 -1.12
C ASN A 447 -4.73 8.53 -0.67
N GLY A 448 -4.69 8.94 0.61
CA GLY A 448 -3.58 9.72 1.16
C GLY A 448 -2.26 8.94 1.16
N LEU A 449 -2.30 7.65 1.50
CA LEU A 449 -1.13 6.77 1.45
C LEU A 449 -0.69 6.48 0.02
N ALA A 450 -1.63 6.33 -0.92
CA ALA A 450 -1.29 6.19 -2.33
C ALA A 450 -0.51 7.42 -2.82
N LEU A 451 -0.96 8.64 -2.47
CA LEU A 451 -0.26 9.88 -2.81
C LEU A 451 1.13 9.97 -2.16
N GLN A 452 1.24 9.67 -0.85
CA GLN A 452 2.54 9.62 -0.16
C GLN A 452 3.50 8.58 -0.77
N GLY A 453 2.96 7.48 -1.28
CA GLY A 453 3.68 6.41 -1.96
C GLY A 453 3.96 6.67 -3.44
N TYR A 454 3.79 7.89 -3.97
CA TYR A 454 3.93 8.20 -5.41
C TYR A 454 3.01 7.36 -6.32
N LEU A 455 1.84 6.97 -5.83
CA LEU A 455 0.85 6.08 -6.47
C LEU A 455 1.35 4.64 -6.67
N LEU A 456 2.40 4.25 -5.95
CA LEU A 456 3.01 2.92 -6.03
C LEU A 456 2.37 1.99 -5.01
N THR A 457 1.26 1.33 -5.37
CA THR A 457 0.45 0.51 -4.44
C THR A 457 0.57 -1.00 -4.66
N ASP A 458 1.24 -1.45 -5.72
CA ASP A 458 1.28 -2.85 -6.15
C ASP A 458 2.53 -3.59 -5.62
N GLY A 459 2.50 -3.99 -4.35
CA GLY A 459 3.66 -4.57 -3.64
C GLY A 459 4.06 -6.00 -4.03
N LEU A 460 3.22 -6.72 -4.79
CA LEU A 460 3.52 -8.06 -5.31
C LEU A 460 3.80 -8.07 -6.82
N GLU A 461 3.70 -6.92 -7.47
CA GLU A 461 4.09 -6.81 -8.86
C GLU A 461 5.61 -6.99 -8.97
N ALA A 462 6.04 -7.83 -9.91
CA ALA A 462 7.46 -8.10 -10.10
C ALA A 462 8.20 -6.80 -10.51
N PRO A 463 9.39 -6.53 -9.97
CA PRO A 463 10.17 -5.35 -10.37
C PRO A 463 10.45 -5.40 -11.88
N ALA A 464 10.58 -4.22 -12.49
CA ALA A 464 11.01 -4.13 -13.88
C ALA A 464 12.40 -4.75 -14.06
N ARG A 465 12.67 -5.32 -15.24
CA ARG A 465 14.01 -5.76 -15.62
C ARG A 465 14.67 -4.68 -16.47
N PRO A 466 15.94 -4.34 -16.23
CA PRO A 466 16.70 -3.44 -17.09
C PRO A 466 16.71 -3.95 -18.54
N GLY A 467 16.02 -3.25 -19.44
CA GLY A 467 15.93 -3.60 -20.86
C GLY A 467 14.53 -3.95 -21.38
N GLU A 468 13.57 -4.29 -20.51
CA GLU A 468 12.14 -4.43 -20.88
C GLU A 468 11.39 -3.08 -20.76
N VAL A 469 11.97 -2.01 -21.34
CA VAL A 469 11.41 -0.64 -21.28
C VAL A 469 10.16 -0.48 -22.16
N ASP A 470 9.79 -1.51 -22.93
CA ASP A 470 8.63 -1.49 -23.85
C ASP A 470 7.32 -1.99 -23.21
N ARG A 471 7.27 -2.21 -21.89
CA ARG A 471 5.98 -2.40 -21.23
C ARG A 471 5.34 -1.01 -21.04
N PRO A 472 4.17 -0.73 -21.63
CA PRO A 472 3.45 0.51 -21.36
C PRO A 472 3.29 0.61 -19.84
N VAL A 473 3.61 1.79 -19.28
CA VAL A 473 3.48 2.16 -17.86
C VAL A 473 2.58 1.19 -17.13
N ARG A 474 3.20 0.24 -16.42
CA ARG A 474 2.48 -0.76 -15.63
C ARG A 474 1.43 -0.03 -14.83
N GLU A 475 0.19 -0.42 -15.08
CA GLU A 475 -1.00 0.16 -14.50
C GLU A 475 -0.82 0.13 -12.98
N THR A 476 -0.42 1.26 -12.41
CA THR A 476 -0.52 1.51 -10.97
C THR A 476 -2.01 1.43 -10.71
N ASN A 477 -2.46 0.27 -10.26
CA ASN A 477 -3.85 0.02 -9.96
C ASN A 477 -4.16 0.78 -8.68
N VAL A 478 -4.50 2.07 -8.85
CA VAL A 478 -5.30 2.74 -7.85
C VAL A 478 -6.58 1.90 -7.77
N PRO A 479 -6.95 1.38 -6.59
CA PRO A 479 -8.21 0.67 -6.44
C PRO A 479 -9.33 1.56 -6.96
N MET A 480 -9.95 1.18 -8.07
CA MET A 480 -11.21 1.81 -8.46
C MET A 480 -12.22 1.49 -7.35
N PRO A 481 -12.92 2.49 -6.79
CA PRO A 481 -14.11 2.17 -6.01
C PRO A 481 -15.07 1.41 -6.93
N GLU A 482 -15.62 0.30 -6.44
CA GLU A 482 -16.72 -0.37 -7.10
C GLU A 482 -17.77 0.70 -7.43
N ARG A 483 -17.98 0.96 -8.73
CA ARG A 483 -19.18 1.68 -9.15
C ARG A 483 -20.34 0.84 -8.65
N THR A 484 -21.07 1.37 -7.68
CA THR A 484 -22.39 0.85 -7.29
C THR A 484 -23.16 0.57 -8.57
N MET A 485 -23.43 -0.71 -8.85
CA MET A 485 -24.23 -1.11 -9.99
C MET A 485 -25.62 -0.48 -9.80
N SER A 486 -25.95 0.50 -10.63
CA SER A 486 -27.34 0.88 -10.84
C SER A 486 -28.08 -0.33 -11.43
N PRO A 487 -29.30 -0.68 -10.96
CA PRO A 487 -30.05 -1.80 -11.51
C PRO A 487 -30.28 -1.59 -13.02
N ARG A 488 -29.80 -2.54 -13.83
CA ARG A 488 -30.09 -2.58 -15.27
C ARG A 488 -31.60 -2.65 -15.47
N GLU A 489 -32.15 -1.67 -16.20
CA GLU A 489 -33.46 -1.80 -16.82
C GLU A 489 -33.50 -3.06 -17.70
N PRO A 490 -34.61 -3.82 -17.70
CA PRO A 490 -34.72 -5.02 -18.52
C PRO A 490 -34.87 -4.63 -19.99
N VAL A 491 -33.89 -5.08 -20.79
CA VAL A 491 -33.96 -5.11 -22.24
C VAL A 491 -35.19 -5.93 -22.65
N ARG A 492 -36.18 -5.26 -23.25
CA ARG A 492 -37.22 -5.92 -24.04
C ARG A 492 -36.59 -6.45 -25.32
N ASN A 493 -36.88 -7.71 -25.64
CA ASN A 493 -36.83 -8.23 -27.00
C ASN A 493 -37.64 -9.54 -27.09
N PRO A 494 -38.03 -9.99 -28.30
CA PRO A 494 -37.82 -9.34 -29.60
C PRO A 494 -39.05 -8.59 -30.15
#